data_AF-Q59J05-F1
#
_entry.id   AF-Q59J05-F1
#
_cell.length_a   1.000
_cell.length_b   1.000
_cell.length_c   1.000
_cell.angle_alpha   90.00
_cell.angle_beta   90.00
_cell.angle_gamma   90.00
#
_symmetry.space_group_name_H-M   'P 1'
#
loop_
_entity.id
_entity.type
_entity.pdbx_description
1 polymer ?
#
loop_
_entity_poly.entity_id
_entity_poly.type
_entity_poly.pdbx_seq_one_letter_code
_entity_poly.pdbx_strand_id
1 'polypeptide(L)'
;VGTGYGRVRLPFPKEHIRSEILCHGMGAHMMFPGTRTVLDIGGQDTKGIQIDENGIVANFQMNDRCAAGCGRYLGYIADEMKIGLHELGPIAMKATKATRINSTCTVFAGAELRDRLALGEKQADILAGLHRSIMLRAMSILSRSGGVSDQFTFTGGVAQ
;
A
#
# COMPACT_ATOMS: atom_id res chain seq x y z
N VAL A 1 -8.61 -2.89 -23.16
CA VAL A 1 -8.01 -3.92 -22.27
C VAL A 1 -8.93 -4.13 -21.09
N GLY A 2 -9.19 -5.38 -20.69
CA GLY A 2 -9.97 -5.71 -19.49
C GLY A 2 -9.07 -6.26 -18.39
N THR A 3 -9.16 -5.70 -17.18
CA THR A 3 -8.27 -6.04 -16.05
C THR A 3 -9.01 -6.10 -14.70
N GLY A 4 -8.28 -6.40 -13.62
CA GLY A 4 -8.80 -6.59 -12.26
C GLY A 4 -9.30 -8.01 -11.97
N TYR A 5 -9.92 -8.19 -10.80
CA TYR A 5 -10.42 -9.49 -10.32
C TYR A 5 -11.62 -10.01 -11.14
N GLY A 6 -12.48 -9.10 -11.63
CA GLY A 6 -13.64 -9.44 -12.47
C GLY A 6 -13.35 -9.55 -13.97
N ARG A 7 -12.08 -9.44 -14.38
CA ARG A 7 -11.68 -9.23 -15.79
C ARG A 7 -12.27 -10.21 -16.80
N VAL A 8 -12.43 -11.48 -16.40
CA VAL A 8 -12.95 -12.54 -17.27
C VAL A 8 -14.43 -12.38 -17.63
N ARG A 9 -15.16 -11.51 -16.92
CA ARG A 9 -16.57 -11.20 -17.17
C ARG A 9 -16.76 -9.91 -17.99
N LEU A 10 -15.68 -9.20 -18.29
CA LEU A 10 -15.76 -7.96 -19.05
C LEU A 10 -16.02 -8.27 -20.54
N PRO A 11 -16.75 -7.40 -21.26
CA PRO A 11 -17.09 -7.60 -22.67
C PRO A 11 -15.91 -7.26 -23.61
N PHE A 12 -14.70 -7.69 -23.27
CA PHE A 12 -13.51 -7.55 -24.12
C PHE A 12 -13.15 -8.90 -24.76
N PRO A 13 -12.55 -8.88 -25.96
CA PRO A 13 -11.95 -10.08 -26.54
C PRO A 13 -10.96 -10.75 -25.58
N LYS A 14 -10.85 -12.08 -25.63
CA LYS A 14 -10.00 -12.87 -24.70
C LYS A 14 -8.54 -12.42 -24.75
N GLU A 15 -8.06 -12.08 -25.94
CA GLU A 15 -6.74 -11.54 -26.22
C GLU A 15 -6.49 -10.16 -25.60
N HIS A 16 -7.53 -9.45 -25.15
CA HIS A 16 -7.44 -8.16 -24.45
C HIS A 16 -7.69 -8.27 -22.95
N ILE A 17 -7.87 -9.47 -22.41
CA ILE A 17 -7.93 -9.73 -20.97
C ILE A 17 -6.50 -9.88 -20.43
N ARG A 18 -6.11 -9.01 -19.50
CA ARG A 18 -4.77 -9.00 -18.89
C ARG A 18 -4.90 -8.87 -17.38
N SER A 19 -3.92 -9.37 -16.63
CA SER A 19 -3.88 -9.12 -15.19
C SER A 19 -3.59 -7.66 -14.91
N GLU A 20 -4.05 -7.18 -13.76
CA GLU A 20 -3.80 -5.79 -13.33
C GLU A 20 -2.31 -5.55 -13.13
N ILE A 21 -1.59 -6.55 -12.63
CA ILE A 21 -0.14 -6.50 -12.42
C ILE A 21 0.59 -6.19 -13.74
N LEU A 22 0.25 -6.88 -14.83
CA LEU A 22 0.88 -6.65 -16.13
C LEU A 22 0.55 -5.26 -16.67
N CYS A 23 -0.72 -4.85 -16.61
CA CYS A 23 -1.13 -3.54 -17.06
C CYS A 23 -0.47 -2.41 -16.25
N HIS A 24 -0.37 -2.58 -14.93
CA HIS A 24 0.20 -1.58 -14.03
C HIS A 24 1.71 -1.45 -14.23
N GLY A 25 2.43 -2.56 -14.27
CA GLY A 25 3.88 -2.54 -14.52
C GLY A 25 4.22 -1.88 -15.86
N MET A 26 3.55 -2.30 -16.94
CA MET A 26 3.75 -1.71 -18.26
C MET A 26 3.35 -0.21 -18.27
N GLY A 27 2.24 0.16 -17.63
CA GLY A 27 1.82 1.56 -17.53
C GLY A 27 2.82 2.44 -16.78
N ALA A 28 3.40 1.93 -15.69
CA ALA A 28 4.45 2.62 -14.94
C ALA A 28 5.71 2.84 -15.80
N HIS A 29 6.17 1.80 -16.51
CA HIS A 29 7.31 1.91 -17.42
C HIS A 29 7.03 2.86 -18.61
N MET A 30 5.82 2.86 -19.17
CA MET A 30 5.45 3.78 -20.23
C MET A 30 5.45 5.25 -19.77
N MET A 31 5.04 5.53 -18.53
CA MET A 31 5.11 6.88 -17.95
C MET A 31 6.52 7.26 -17.53
N PHE A 32 7.28 6.29 -17.01
CA PHE A 32 8.61 6.46 -16.46
C PHE A 32 9.53 5.34 -17.01
N PRO A 33 10.20 5.55 -18.16
CA PRO A 33 10.96 4.49 -18.85
C PRO A 33 12.09 3.83 -18.04
N GLY A 34 12.60 4.52 -17.02
CA GLY A 34 13.61 3.97 -16.12
C GLY A 34 13.05 3.05 -15.04
N THR A 35 11.73 2.98 -14.84
CA THR A 35 11.14 2.17 -13.76
C THR A 35 11.53 0.71 -13.87
N ARG A 36 12.11 0.20 -12.78
CA ARG A 36 12.42 -1.22 -12.58
C ARG A 36 11.69 -1.83 -11.40
N THR A 37 11.27 -1.00 -10.45
CA THR A 37 10.49 -1.46 -9.29
C THR A 37 9.27 -0.56 -9.10
N VAL A 38 8.08 -1.16 -9.02
CA VAL A 38 6.85 -0.47 -8.63
C VAL A 38 6.40 -0.96 -7.26
N LEU A 39 6.13 -0.03 -6.36
CA LEU A 39 5.28 -0.27 -5.20
C LEU A 39 3.92 0.36 -5.49
N ASP A 40 2.86 -0.42 -5.40
CA ASP A 40 1.49 0.09 -5.47
C ASP A 40 0.80 -0.19 -4.14
N ILE A 41 0.34 0.84 -3.44
CA ILE A 41 -0.50 0.66 -2.24
C ILE A 41 -1.89 1.21 -2.55
N GLY A 42 -2.77 0.29 -2.92
CA GLY A 42 -4.17 0.56 -3.21
C GLY A 42 -5.04 0.57 -1.94
N GLY A 43 -6.36 0.61 -2.15
CA GLY A 43 -7.32 0.54 -1.05
C GLY A 43 -7.43 -0.85 -0.43
N GLN A 44 -7.18 -1.91 -1.20
CA GLN A 44 -7.41 -3.31 -0.79
C GLN A 44 -6.13 -4.13 -0.73
N ASP A 45 -5.22 -3.92 -1.67
CA ASP A 45 -3.97 -4.67 -1.79
C ASP A 45 -2.76 -3.73 -1.89
N THR A 46 -1.61 -4.31 -1.65
CA THR A 46 -0.28 -3.75 -1.89
C THR A 46 0.46 -4.67 -2.84
N LYS A 47 1.10 -4.11 -3.86
CA LYS A 47 1.85 -4.85 -4.88
C LYS A 47 3.29 -4.35 -4.94
N GLY A 48 4.24 -5.28 -5.00
CA GLY A 48 5.61 -5.01 -5.41
C GLY A 48 5.85 -5.67 -6.77
N ILE A 49 6.15 -4.90 -7.80
CA ILE A 49 6.27 -5.37 -9.18
C ILE A 49 7.69 -5.05 -9.67
N GLN A 50 8.40 -6.06 -10.18
CA GLN A 50 9.68 -5.89 -10.84
C GLN A 50 9.49 -5.88 -12.36
N ILE A 51 10.14 -4.94 -13.01
CA ILE A 51 10.00 -4.66 -14.44
C ILE A 51 11.39 -4.67 -15.06
N ASP A 52 11.52 -5.34 -16.21
CA ASP A 52 12.76 -5.36 -16.97
C ASP A 52 12.96 -4.07 -17.80
N GLU A 53 14.03 -4.03 -18.59
CA GLU A 53 14.36 -2.88 -19.43
C GLU A 53 13.36 -2.59 -20.56
N ASN A 54 12.54 -3.57 -20.92
CA ASN A 54 11.54 -3.49 -21.98
C ASN A 54 10.12 -3.24 -21.44
N GLY A 55 9.97 -3.01 -20.14
CA GLY A 55 8.65 -2.81 -19.52
C GLY A 55 7.90 -4.11 -19.23
N ILE A 56 8.54 -5.28 -19.35
CA ILE A 56 7.93 -6.57 -19.07
C ILE A 56 8.04 -6.86 -17.57
N VAL A 57 6.94 -7.29 -16.96
CA VAL A 57 6.94 -7.71 -15.55
C VAL A 57 7.73 -9.01 -15.40
N ALA A 58 8.86 -8.93 -14.70
CA ALA A 58 9.75 -10.06 -14.43
C ALA A 58 9.34 -10.85 -13.18
N ASN A 59 8.85 -10.15 -12.14
CA ASN A 59 8.40 -10.77 -10.90
C ASN A 59 7.38 -9.85 -10.18
N PHE A 60 6.55 -10.42 -9.31
CA PHE A 60 5.68 -9.63 -8.44
C PHE A 60 5.34 -10.33 -7.13
N GLN A 61 4.99 -9.53 -6.12
CA GLN A 61 4.41 -9.98 -4.86
C GLN A 61 3.21 -9.11 -4.52
N MET A 62 2.19 -9.68 -3.88
CA MET A 62 0.97 -8.97 -3.49
C MET A 62 0.42 -9.53 -2.17
N ASN A 63 -0.23 -8.69 -1.36
CA ASN A 63 -1.13 -9.17 -0.29
C ASN A 63 -2.60 -9.02 -0.71
N ASP A 64 -3.28 -10.13 -0.98
CA ASP A 64 -4.67 -10.12 -1.47
C ASP A 64 -5.73 -10.20 -0.34
N ARG A 65 -5.33 -10.61 0.87
CA ARG A 65 -6.28 -10.97 1.95
C ARG A 65 -6.19 -10.16 3.22
N CYS A 66 -5.14 -9.35 3.40
CA CYS A 66 -4.96 -8.56 4.62
C CYS A 66 -5.00 -7.07 4.30
N ALA A 67 -6.11 -6.41 4.67
CA ALA A 67 -6.24 -4.96 4.52
C ALA A 67 -5.23 -4.18 5.40
N ALA A 68 -4.56 -4.85 6.35
CA ALA A 68 -3.52 -4.22 7.16
C ALA A 68 -2.30 -3.92 6.28
N GLY A 69 -2.03 -2.62 6.09
CA GLY A 69 -1.00 -2.14 5.16
C GLY A 69 -1.53 -1.42 3.92
N CYS A 70 -2.86 -1.36 3.72
CA CYS A 70 -3.47 -0.75 2.54
C CYS A 70 -4.27 0.51 2.91
N GLY A 71 -4.74 1.28 1.93
CA GLY A 71 -5.48 2.53 2.16
C GLY A 71 -6.76 2.37 3.02
N ARG A 72 -7.45 1.21 2.93
CA ARG A 72 -8.62 0.95 3.80
C ARG A 72 -8.27 0.88 5.28
N TYR A 73 -7.04 0.49 5.63
CA TYR A 73 -6.56 0.54 7.01
C TYR A 73 -6.48 1.98 7.51
N LEU A 74 -5.90 2.88 6.69
CA LEU A 74 -5.83 4.31 7.03
C LEU A 74 -7.22 4.93 7.16
N GLY A 75 -8.15 4.60 6.25
CA GLY A 75 -9.54 5.03 6.37
C GLY A 75 -10.19 4.61 7.70
N TYR A 76 -10.03 3.35 8.09
CA TYR A 76 -10.54 2.86 9.37
C TYR A 76 -9.92 3.57 10.58
N ILE A 77 -8.61 3.83 10.56
CA ILE A 77 -7.95 4.61 11.63
C ILE A 77 -8.48 6.03 11.70
N ALA A 78 -8.71 6.70 10.56
CA ALA A 78 -9.28 8.04 10.52
C ALA A 78 -10.68 8.07 11.16
N ASP A 79 -11.53 7.09 10.83
CA ASP A 79 -12.86 6.94 11.41
C ASP A 79 -12.82 6.74 12.93
N GLU A 80 -11.93 5.85 13.41
CA GLU A 80 -11.75 5.59 14.85
C GLU A 80 -11.27 6.82 15.62
N MET A 81 -10.43 7.65 14.99
CA MET A 81 -9.91 8.89 15.56
C MET A 81 -10.83 10.09 15.35
N LYS A 82 -11.93 9.93 14.59
CA LYS A 82 -12.90 10.98 14.22
C LYS A 82 -12.23 12.18 13.55
N ILE A 83 -11.30 11.91 12.63
CA ILE A 83 -10.60 12.91 11.82
C ILE A 83 -10.70 12.54 10.33
N GLY A 84 -10.40 13.49 9.45
CA GLY A 84 -10.30 13.23 8.02
C GLY A 84 -9.06 12.39 7.67
N LEU A 85 -9.19 11.53 6.65
CA LEU A 85 -8.09 10.73 6.11
C LEU A 85 -6.86 11.58 5.73
N HIS A 86 -7.11 12.77 5.16
CA HIS A 86 -6.07 13.73 4.77
C HIS A 86 -5.30 14.34 5.96
N GLU A 87 -5.83 14.24 7.18
CA GLU A 87 -5.20 14.78 8.38
C GLU A 87 -4.19 13.80 8.99
N LEU A 88 -4.26 12.50 8.67
CA LEU A 88 -3.41 11.47 9.26
C LEU A 88 -1.91 11.76 9.06
N GLY A 89 -1.50 12.05 7.82
CA GLY A 89 -0.12 12.36 7.47
C GLY A 89 0.40 13.61 8.19
N PRO A 90 -0.24 14.78 8.04
CA PRO A 90 0.16 16.00 8.73
C PRO A 90 0.23 15.87 10.26
N ILE A 91 -0.66 15.09 10.89
CA ILE A 91 -0.60 14.84 12.33
C ILE A 91 0.56 13.90 12.67
N ALA A 92 0.76 12.82 11.91
CA ALA A 92 1.87 11.88 12.12
C ALA A 92 3.24 12.56 12.03
N MET A 93 3.40 13.55 11.14
CA MET A 93 4.64 14.30 10.97
C MET A 93 5.01 15.18 12.18
N LYS A 94 4.08 15.42 13.12
CA LYS A 94 4.33 16.14 14.38
C LYS A 94 4.84 15.22 15.49
N ALA A 95 5.01 13.93 15.22
CA ALA A 95 5.44 12.96 16.21
C ALA A 95 6.85 13.24 16.70
N THR A 96 7.08 12.95 17.98
CA THR A 96 8.41 12.99 18.60
C THR A 96 9.01 11.60 18.74
N LYS A 97 8.17 10.55 18.61
CA LYS A 97 8.55 9.14 18.60
C LYS A 97 7.49 8.35 17.83
N ALA A 98 7.84 7.16 17.34
CA ALA A 98 6.87 6.26 16.74
C ALA A 98 6.42 5.21 17.77
N THR A 99 5.13 5.20 18.10
CA THR A 99 4.54 4.17 18.96
C THR A 99 4.70 2.79 18.31
N ARG A 100 5.07 1.77 19.10
CA ARG A 100 5.14 0.41 18.59
C ARG A 100 3.74 -0.16 18.44
N ILE A 101 3.31 -0.35 17.20
CA ILE A 101 2.05 -1.01 16.84
C ILE A 101 2.31 -2.51 16.64
N ASN A 102 1.62 -3.34 17.41
CA ASN A 102 1.77 -4.80 17.35
C ASN A 102 0.68 -5.47 16.49
N SER A 103 -0.47 -4.83 16.32
CA SER A 103 -1.60 -5.41 15.59
C SER A 103 -1.29 -5.56 14.11
N THR A 104 -1.49 -6.78 13.62
CA THR A 104 -1.31 -7.15 12.22
C THR A 104 -2.61 -7.21 11.42
N CYS A 105 -3.75 -7.07 12.09
CA CYS A 105 -5.09 -7.09 11.50
C CYS A 105 -5.78 -5.74 11.71
N THR A 106 -6.44 -5.22 10.67
CA THR A 106 -7.22 -3.98 10.73
C THR A 106 -8.27 -4.01 11.86
N VAL A 107 -8.89 -5.18 12.09
CA VAL A 107 -9.90 -5.37 13.15
C VAL A 107 -9.34 -5.07 14.54
N PHE A 108 -8.11 -5.49 14.82
CA PHE A 108 -7.48 -5.28 16.13
C PHE A 108 -6.79 -3.93 16.25
N ALA A 109 -6.45 -3.29 15.13
CA ALA A 109 -5.75 -2.01 15.14
C ALA A 109 -6.58 -0.88 15.77
N GLY A 110 -7.91 -0.90 15.62
CA GLY A 110 -8.79 0.09 16.26
C GLY A 110 -8.84 -0.09 17.78
N ALA A 111 -8.82 -1.34 18.27
CA ALA A 111 -8.73 -1.62 19.70
C ALA A 111 -7.37 -1.15 20.26
N GLU A 112 -6.25 -1.52 19.61
CA GLU A 112 -4.92 -1.07 20.03
C GLU A 112 -4.79 0.46 20.01
N LEU A 113 -5.34 1.13 18.99
CA LEU A 113 -5.41 2.59 18.93
C LEU A 113 -6.11 3.19 20.16
N ARG A 114 -7.30 2.69 20.51
CA ARG A 114 -8.04 3.16 21.69
C ARG A 114 -7.29 2.92 22.99
N ASP A 115 -6.65 1.77 23.13
CA ASP A 115 -5.84 1.45 24.32
C ASP A 115 -4.66 2.42 24.46
N ARG A 116 -3.96 2.74 23.36
CA ARG A 116 -2.84 3.70 23.35
C ARG A 116 -3.29 5.11 23.70
N LEU A 117 -4.44 5.54 23.18
CA LEU A 117 -5.04 6.82 23.54
C LEU A 117 -5.43 6.87 25.03
N ALA A 118 -6.00 5.79 25.57
CA ALA A 118 -6.36 5.69 26.99
C ALA A 118 -5.13 5.72 27.91
N LEU A 119 -3.98 5.23 27.45
CA LEU A 119 -2.68 5.34 28.15
C LEU A 119 -2.05 6.75 28.06
N GLY A 120 -2.72 7.71 27.41
CA GLY A 120 -2.25 9.08 27.26
C GLY A 120 -1.14 9.27 26.23
N GLU A 121 -0.94 8.30 25.33
CA GLU A 121 0.01 8.48 24.23
C GLU A 121 -0.47 9.58 23.28
N LYS A 122 0.48 10.39 22.78
CA LYS A 122 0.16 11.48 21.86
C LYS A 122 -0.36 10.92 20.54
N GLN A 123 -1.41 11.53 20.04
CA GLN A 123 -2.04 11.18 18.75
C GLN A 123 -1.02 11.07 17.60
N ALA A 124 -0.11 12.04 17.52
CA ALA A 124 0.94 12.08 16.50
C ALA A 124 1.88 10.86 16.58
N ASP A 125 2.30 10.48 17.79
CA ASP A 125 3.22 9.36 18.00
C ASP A 125 2.57 8.02 17.61
N ILE A 126 1.27 7.85 17.92
CA ILE A 126 0.48 6.69 17.53
C ILE A 126 0.37 6.60 16.01
N LEU A 127 0.00 7.71 15.35
CA LEU A 127 -0.11 7.77 13.90
C LEU A 127 1.21 7.50 13.20
N ALA A 128 2.34 8.01 13.70
CA ALA A 128 3.66 7.67 13.19
C ALA A 128 3.97 6.17 13.32
N GLY A 129 3.57 5.55 14.43
CA GLY A 129 3.63 4.10 14.64
C GLY A 129 2.82 3.30 13.61
N LEU A 130 1.60 3.75 13.32
CA LEU A 130 0.70 3.12 12.35
C LEU A 130 1.27 3.21 10.93
N HIS A 131 1.76 4.39 10.51
CA HIS A 131 2.45 4.55 9.23
C HIS A 131 3.71 3.67 9.15
N ARG A 132 4.50 3.59 10.22
CA ARG A 132 5.67 2.71 10.29
C ARG A 132 5.28 1.23 10.11
N SER A 133 4.16 0.81 10.69
CA SER A 133 3.62 -0.55 10.53
C SER A 133 3.27 -0.85 9.07
N ILE A 134 2.66 0.10 8.36
CA ILE A 134 2.37 -0.01 6.92
C ILE A 134 3.67 -0.12 6.12
N MET A 135 4.64 0.76 6.38
CA MET A 135 5.92 0.80 5.68
C MET A 135 6.72 -0.51 5.83
N LEU A 136 6.73 -1.12 7.02
CA LEU A 136 7.39 -2.41 7.24
C LEU A 136 6.78 -3.54 6.39
N ARG A 137 5.47 -3.51 6.16
CA ARG A 137 4.80 -4.48 5.28
C ARG A 137 5.14 -4.24 3.81
N ALA A 138 5.13 -2.98 3.38
CA ALA A 138 5.54 -2.60 2.03
C ALA A 138 6.98 -3.04 1.75
N MET A 139 7.90 -2.80 2.69
CA MET A 139 9.30 -3.26 2.59
C MET A 139 9.41 -4.79 2.51
N SER A 140 8.59 -5.54 3.27
CA SER A 140 8.58 -7.00 3.17
C SER A 140 8.07 -7.51 1.82
N ILE A 141 7.09 -6.83 1.22
CA ILE A 141 6.60 -7.16 -0.13
C ILE A 141 7.69 -6.87 -1.17
N LEU A 142 8.33 -5.71 -1.10
CA LEU A 142 9.43 -5.33 -2.00
C LEU A 142 10.60 -6.30 -1.89
N SER A 143 11.04 -6.65 -0.68
CA SER A 143 12.13 -7.60 -0.46
C SER A 143 11.83 -8.96 -1.10
N ARG A 144 10.59 -9.46 -0.98
CA ARG A 144 10.19 -10.74 -1.59
C ARG A 144 9.97 -10.68 -3.09
N SER A 145 9.67 -9.50 -3.67
CA SER A 145 9.50 -9.37 -5.12
C SER A 145 10.83 -9.25 -5.85
N GLY A 146 11.92 -8.90 -5.18
CA GLY A 146 13.25 -8.76 -5.80
C GLY A 146 14.08 -7.61 -5.25
N GLY A 147 13.56 -6.85 -4.28
CA GLY A 147 14.20 -5.65 -3.74
C GLY A 147 13.81 -4.39 -4.50
N VAL A 148 14.60 -3.34 -4.32
CA VAL A 148 14.50 -2.09 -5.08
C VAL A 148 15.76 -1.95 -5.89
N SER A 149 15.61 -1.79 -7.20
CA SER A 149 16.70 -1.57 -8.13
C SER A 149 16.37 -0.39 -9.03
N ASP A 150 17.38 0.42 -9.36
CA ASP A 150 17.25 1.55 -10.28
C ASP A 150 16.07 2.49 -9.90
N GLN A 151 15.27 2.93 -10.86
CA GLN A 151 14.14 3.81 -10.61
C GLN A 151 12.97 3.06 -9.95
N PHE A 152 12.58 3.59 -8.80
CA PHE A 152 11.43 3.17 -8.01
C PHE A 152 10.22 4.07 -8.28
N THR A 153 9.07 3.48 -8.60
CA THR A 153 7.80 4.20 -8.78
C THR A 153 6.82 3.79 -7.69
N PHE A 154 6.31 4.78 -6.95
CA PHE A 154 5.27 4.56 -5.95
C PHE A 154 3.92 5.05 -6.47
N THR A 155 2.93 4.17 -6.47
CA THR A 155 1.58 4.41 -6.98
C THR A 155 0.50 4.00 -5.97
N GLY A 156 -0.75 4.27 -6.34
CA GLY A 156 -1.92 3.91 -5.55
C GLY A 156 -2.47 5.06 -4.73
N GLY A 157 -3.61 4.84 -4.07
CA GLY A 157 -4.30 5.89 -3.32
C GLY A 157 -3.52 6.39 -2.10
N VAL A 158 -2.61 5.57 -1.57
CA VAL A 158 -1.77 5.92 -0.41
C VAL A 158 -0.53 6.75 -0.80
N ALA A 159 -0.28 6.96 -2.09
CA ALA A 159 0.83 7.79 -2.56
C ALA A 159 0.53 9.31 -2.53
N GLN A 160 -0.66 9.72 -2.06
CA GLN A 160 -1.10 11.12 -1.97
C GLN A 160 -0.67 11.79 -0.67
#